data_AF-Q6HAE1-F1
#
_entry.id   AF-Q6HAE1-F1
#
_cell.length_a   1.000
_cell.length_b   1.000
_cell.length_c   1.000
_cell.angle_alpha   90.00
_cell.angle_beta   90.00
_cell.angle_gamma   90.00
#
_symmetry.space_group_name_H-M   'P 1'
#
loop_
_entity.id
_entity.type
_entity.pdbx_description
1 polymer ?
#
loop_
_entity_poly.entity_id
_entity_poly.type
_entity_poly.pdbx_seq_one_letter_code
_entity_poly.pdbx_strand_id
1 'polypeptide(L)'
;MRIAMLCGIIVVIAAFSWSTRYYYQQSIIWKEKSKEANASVRKYENQIELIQSQHRKLAELDEHHTEKLNEAEQENTVLRTQLARGHRRMLVSGQISCPDRTSPSTRSLGYDGPFELSADTGQRILSIREGIIRDQQKLMYLQSYIRQFCLKD
;
A
#
# COMPACT_ATOMS: atom_id res chain seq x y z
N MET A 1 48.24 -71.35 17.33
CA MET A 1 46.77 -71.20 17.12
C MET A 1 46.19 -69.97 17.81
N ARG A 2 46.44 -69.71 19.10
CA ARG A 2 45.89 -68.54 19.83
C ARG A 2 46.30 -67.17 19.27
N ILE A 3 47.58 -67.00 18.90
CA ILE A 3 48.08 -65.73 18.32
C ILE A 3 47.43 -65.44 16.95
N ALA A 4 47.28 -66.46 16.10
CA ALA A 4 46.63 -66.31 14.79
C ALA A 4 45.14 -65.93 14.90
N MET A 5 44.41 -66.47 15.88
CA MET A 5 43.03 -66.07 16.17
C MET A 5 42.92 -64.60 16.61
N LEU A 6 43.84 -64.15 17.47
CA LEU A 6 43.89 -62.74 17.91
C LEU A 6 44.19 -61.78 16.75
N CYS A 7 45.12 -62.15 15.87
CA CYS A 7 45.41 -61.36 14.66
C CYS A 7 44.19 -61.26 13.73
N GLY A 8 43.45 -62.36 13.52
CA GLY A 8 42.24 -62.35 12.72
C GLY A 8 41.16 -61.41 13.27
N ILE A 9 40.95 -61.42 14.59
CA ILE A 9 39.98 -60.53 15.26
C ILE A 9 40.37 -59.05 15.08
N ILE A 10 41.66 -58.70 15.20
CA ILE A 10 42.14 -57.32 15.02
C ILE A 10 41.87 -56.82 13.60
N VAL A 11 42.09 -57.66 12.58
CA VAL A 11 41.82 -57.30 11.18
C VAL A 11 40.33 -57.02 10.94
N VAL A 12 39.44 -57.83 11.52
CA VAL A 12 37.98 -57.63 11.42
C VAL A 12 37.56 -56.32 12.09
N ILE A 13 38.07 -56.02 13.28
CA ILE A 13 37.77 -54.77 14.00
C ILE A 13 38.28 -53.56 13.22
N ALA A 14 39.47 -53.64 12.63
CA ALA A 14 40.04 -52.58 11.81
C ALA A 14 39.18 -52.33 10.55
N ALA A 15 38.76 -53.39 9.86
CA ALA A 15 37.89 -53.30 8.69
C ALA A 15 36.52 -52.68 9.04
N PHE A 16 35.93 -53.08 10.17
CA PHE A 16 34.65 -52.53 10.64
C PHE A 16 34.77 -51.07 11.08
N SER A 17 35.88 -50.70 11.73
CA SER A 17 36.17 -49.31 12.10
C SER A 17 36.39 -48.43 10.87
N TRP A 18 36.99 -48.98 9.82
CA TRP A 18 37.14 -48.29 8.54
C TRP A 18 35.81 -48.09 7.83
N SER A 19 34.98 -49.14 7.74
CA SER A 19 33.68 -49.07 7.06
C SER A 19 32.75 -48.08 7.77
N THR A 20 32.68 -48.13 9.10
CA THR A 20 31.84 -47.20 9.87
C THR A 20 32.27 -45.74 9.65
N ARG A 21 33.57 -45.45 9.64
CA ARG A 21 34.08 -44.11 9.32
C ARG A 21 33.75 -43.68 7.88
N TYR A 22 33.87 -44.58 6.92
CA TYR A 22 33.54 -44.31 5.51
C TYR A 22 32.06 -43.93 5.33
N TYR A 23 31.14 -44.72 5.89
CA TYR A 23 29.71 -44.43 5.81
C TYR A 23 29.30 -43.19 6.62
N TYR A 24 29.93 -42.98 7.79
CA TYR A 24 29.67 -41.80 8.61
C TYR A 24 30.06 -40.51 7.88
N GLN A 25 31.23 -40.47 7.24
CA GLN A 25 31.67 -39.31 6.47
C GLN A 25 30.73 -39.00 5.30
N GLN A 26 30.30 -40.02 4.54
CA GLN A 26 29.30 -39.83 3.49
C GLN A 26 28.00 -39.22 4.04
N SER A 27 27.50 -39.73 5.17
CA SER A 27 26.25 -39.22 5.77
C SER A 27 26.31 -37.74 6.14
N ILE A 28 27.48 -37.27 6.62
CA ILE A 28 27.69 -35.86 6.96
C ILE A 28 27.66 -35.00 5.70
N ILE A 29 28.36 -35.41 4.65
CA ILE A 29 28.40 -34.67 3.37
C ILE A 29 26.99 -34.53 2.80
N TRP A 30 26.19 -35.59 2.80
CA TRP A 30 24.80 -35.53 2.33
C TRP A 30 23.92 -34.61 3.19
N LYS A 31 24.08 -34.65 4.51
CA LYS A 31 23.37 -33.77 5.45
C LYS A 31 23.75 -32.31 5.23
N GLU A 32 25.02 -32.02 4.97
CA GLU A 32 25.53 -30.68 4.71
C GLU A 32 25.01 -30.13 3.37
N LYS A 33 25.07 -30.93 2.29
CA LYS A 33 24.46 -30.57 1.00
C LYS A 33 22.96 -30.31 1.11
N SER A 34 22.25 -31.14 1.87
CA SER A 34 20.81 -30.94 2.13
C SER A 34 20.57 -29.64 2.91
N LYS A 35 21.39 -29.33 3.91
CA LYS A 35 21.31 -28.09 4.69
C LYS A 35 21.58 -26.87 3.82
N GLU A 36 22.57 -26.94 2.93
CA GLU A 36 22.89 -25.88 1.98
C GLU A 36 21.75 -25.63 0.98
N ALA A 37 21.22 -26.70 0.39
CA ALA A 37 20.06 -26.64 -0.49
C ALA A 37 18.81 -26.07 0.21
N ASN A 38 18.57 -26.46 1.47
CA ASN A 38 17.47 -25.91 2.25
C ASN A 38 17.72 -24.46 2.69
N ALA A 39 18.97 -24.04 2.88
CA ALA A 39 19.29 -22.68 3.28
C ALA A 39 18.96 -21.67 2.17
N SER A 40 19.19 -22.02 0.90
CA SER A 40 18.77 -21.17 -0.23
C SER A 40 17.26 -21.07 -0.32
N VAL A 41 16.54 -22.20 -0.21
CA VAL A 41 15.06 -22.24 -0.22
C VAL A 41 14.48 -21.39 0.91
N ARG A 42 14.96 -21.54 2.15
CA ARG A 42 14.50 -20.75 3.30
C ARG A 42 14.70 -19.25 3.13
N LYS A 43 15.78 -18.83 2.46
CA LYS A 43 16.00 -17.40 2.14
C LYS A 43 14.93 -16.86 1.21
N TYR A 44 14.45 -17.66 0.25
CA TYR A 44 13.38 -17.26 -0.65
C TYR A 44 12.01 -17.31 0.04
N GLU A 45 11.74 -18.32 0.87
CA GLU A 45 10.50 -18.42 1.65
C GLU A 45 10.29 -17.18 2.52
N ASN A 46 11.31 -16.78 3.30
CA ASN A 46 11.24 -15.59 4.15
C ASN A 46 10.99 -14.31 3.34
N GLN A 47 11.60 -14.19 2.16
CA GLN A 47 11.38 -13.04 1.27
C GLN A 47 9.97 -13.02 0.68
N ILE A 48 9.46 -14.18 0.27
CA ILE A 48 8.10 -14.32 -0.28
C ILE A 48 7.07 -13.96 0.80
N GLU A 49 7.26 -14.42 2.04
CA GLU A 49 6.37 -14.09 3.15
C GLU A 49 6.36 -12.57 3.42
N LEU A 50 7.54 -11.93 3.41
CA LEU A 50 7.64 -10.49 3.54
C LEU A 50 6.87 -9.77 2.43
N ILE A 51 7.10 -10.14 1.17
CA ILE A 51 6.42 -9.57 0.00
C ILE A 51 4.90 -9.76 0.10
N GLN A 52 4.43 -10.95 0.49
CA GLN A 52 3.00 -11.23 0.69
C GLN A 52 2.39 -10.37 1.80
N SER A 53 3.12 -10.14 2.89
CA SER A 53 2.64 -9.30 3.99
C SER A 53 2.53 -7.83 3.56
N GLN A 54 3.47 -7.36 2.74
CA GLN A 54 3.44 -6.00 2.18
C GLN A 54 2.29 -5.84 1.20
N HIS A 55 2.08 -6.79 0.28
CA HIS A 55 0.94 -6.76 -0.64
C HIS A 55 -0.40 -6.72 0.08
N ARG A 56 -0.58 -7.48 1.16
CA ARG A 56 -1.81 -7.45 1.96
C ARG A 56 -2.06 -6.07 2.59
N LYS A 57 -1.03 -5.48 3.20
CA LYS A 57 -1.13 -4.13 3.77
C LYS A 57 -1.41 -3.06 2.71
N LEU A 58 -0.84 -3.21 1.52
CA LEU A 58 -1.11 -2.31 0.40
C LEU A 58 -2.55 -2.44 -0.10
N ALA A 59 -3.06 -3.65 -0.22
CA ALA A 59 -4.46 -3.89 -0.62
C ALA A 59 -5.45 -3.29 0.39
N GLU A 60 -5.19 -3.44 1.69
CA GLU A 60 -6.02 -2.83 2.74
C GLU A 60 -5.98 -1.29 2.68
N LEU A 61 -4.80 -0.70 2.48
CA LEU A 61 -4.66 0.75 2.33
C LEU A 61 -5.39 1.27 1.08
N ASP A 62 -5.29 0.54 -0.03
CA ASP A 62 -5.95 0.86 -1.30
C ASP A 62 -7.47 0.74 -1.19
N GLU A 63 -8.00 -0.28 -0.51
CA GLU A 63 -9.43 -0.46 -0.26
C GLU A 63 -10.02 0.72 0.52
N HIS A 64 -9.39 1.08 1.64
CA HIS A 64 -9.83 2.21 2.47
C HIS A 64 -9.79 3.56 1.73
N HIS A 65 -8.79 3.78 0.87
CA HIS A 65 -8.74 5.01 0.08
C HIS A 65 -9.70 5.00 -1.11
N THR A 66 -9.99 3.84 -1.69
CA THR A 66 -10.96 3.68 -2.79
C THR A 66 -12.39 3.91 -2.30
N GLU A 67 -12.74 3.38 -1.12
CA GLU A 67 -14.07 3.59 -0.53
C GLU A 67 -14.36 5.08 -0.31
N LYS A 68 -13.43 5.80 0.31
CA LYS A 68 -13.54 7.26 0.53
C LYS A 68 -13.64 8.06 -0.76
N LEU A 69 -12.98 7.61 -1.82
CA LEU A 69 -13.05 8.27 -3.13
C LEU A 69 -14.43 8.08 -3.76
N ASN A 70 -14.97 6.86 -3.71
CA ASN A 70 -16.30 6.55 -4.23
C ASN A 70 -17.41 7.30 -3.49
N GLU A 71 -17.34 7.40 -2.16
CA GLU A 71 -18.33 8.16 -1.37
C GLU A 71 -18.37 9.63 -1.79
N ALA A 72 -17.21 10.27 -1.91
CA ALA A 72 -17.12 11.68 -2.29
C ALA A 72 -17.54 11.93 -3.75
N GLU A 73 -17.27 10.99 -4.66
CA GLU A 73 -17.74 11.05 -6.04
C GLU A 73 -19.26 10.86 -6.13
N GLN A 74 -19.82 9.96 -5.33
CA GLN A 74 -21.27 9.77 -5.25
C GLN A 74 -21.99 11.03 -4.73
N GLU A 75 -21.45 11.69 -3.70
CA GLU A 75 -22.00 12.97 -3.24
C GLU A 75 -21.99 14.03 -4.36
N ASN A 76 -20.87 14.15 -5.09
CA ASN A 76 -20.75 15.13 -6.17
C ASN A 76 -21.73 14.84 -7.32
N THR A 77 -21.86 13.57 -7.74
CA THR A 77 -22.83 13.18 -8.78
C THR A 77 -24.28 13.44 -8.36
N VAL A 78 -24.64 13.19 -7.10
CA VAL A 78 -25.96 13.55 -6.55
C VAL A 78 -26.19 15.06 -6.62
N LEU A 79 -25.21 15.88 -6.23
CA LEU A 79 -25.32 17.34 -6.32
C LEU A 79 -25.46 17.83 -7.77
N ARG A 80 -24.69 17.26 -8.71
CA ARG A 80 -24.79 17.57 -10.14
C ARG A 80 -26.16 17.23 -10.71
N THR A 81 -26.71 16.08 -10.36
CA THR A 81 -28.05 15.67 -10.84
C THR A 81 -29.17 16.53 -10.25
N GLN A 82 -29.06 16.95 -8.99
CA GLN A 82 -30.02 17.89 -8.37
C GLN A 82 -29.98 19.27 -9.03
N LEU A 83 -28.79 19.77 -9.40
CA LEU A 83 -28.63 21.03 -10.13
C LEU A 83 -29.14 20.94 -11.58
N ALA A 84 -28.78 19.86 -12.29
CA ALA A 84 -29.21 19.66 -13.68
C ALA A 84 -30.74 19.52 -13.83
N ARG A 85 -31.40 18.93 -12.83
CA ARG A 85 -32.87 18.81 -12.78
C ARG A 85 -33.57 20.07 -12.27
N GLY A 86 -32.84 21.14 -11.96
CA GLY A 86 -33.38 22.40 -11.43
C GLY A 86 -34.00 22.28 -10.04
N HIS A 87 -33.84 21.14 -9.36
CA HIS A 87 -34.42 20.88 -8.03
C HIS A 87 -33.72 21.65 -6.91
N ARG A 88 -32.49 22.13 -7.14
CA ARG A 88 -31.70 22.86 -6.15
C ARG A 88 -30.95 23.99 -6.83
N ARG A 89 -31.07 25.21 -6.29
CA ARG A 89 -30.31 26.38 -6.73
C ARG A 89 -29.02 26.46 -5.91
N MET A 90 -27.88 26.67 -6.57
CA MET A 90 -26.60 26.81 -5.87
C MET A 90 -26.46 28.27 -5.43
N LEU A 91 -26.71 28.53 -4.15
CA LEU A 91 -26.45 29.83 -3.54
C LEU A 91 -25.03 29.81 -2.98
N VAL A 92 -24.15 30.64 -3.52
CA VAL A 92 -22.82 30.86 -2.95
C VAL A 92 -22.93 32.08 -2.04
N SER A 93 -22.77 31.88 -0.73
CA SER A 93 -22.61 33.00 0.20
C SER A 93 -21.23 33.61 -0.02
N GLY A 94 -21.16 34.60 -0.90
CA GLY A 94 -19.94 35.34 -1.17
C GLY A 94 -19.87 36.62 -0.35
N GLN A 95 -18.84 36.78 0.47
CA GLN A 95 -18.34 38.12 0.78
C GLN A 95 -17.52 38.59 -0.43
N ILE A 96 -18.18 38.96 -1.53
CA ILE A 96 -17.47 39.42 -2.73
C ILE A 96 -17.52 40.94 -2.76
N SER A 97 -16.38 41.55 -2.39
CA SER A 97 -16.04 42.89 -2.82
C SER A 97 -15.63 42.81 -4.29
N CYS A 98 -16.59 42.99 -5.20
CA CYS A 98 -16.28 43.23 -6.62
C CYS A 98 -15.73 44.66 -6.73
N PRO A 99 -14.46 44.90 -7.11
CA PRO A 99 -14.04 46.23 -7.47
C PRO A 99 -14.61 46.52 -8.86
N ASP A 100 -15.83 47.06 -8.89
CA ASP A 100 -16.32 47.70 -10.09
C ASP A 100 -15.37 48.85 -10.41
N ARG A 101 -14.68 48.76 -11.54
CA ARG A 101 -13.74 49.78 -12.01
C ARG A 101 -14.51 50.98 -12.57
N THR A 102 -15.52 51.51 -11.89
CA THR A 102 -16.06 52.85 -12.18
C THR A 102 -16.96 53.39 -11.05
N SER A 103 -16.40 53.76 -9.89
CA SER A 103 -16.79 54.98 -9.15
C SER A 103 -16.07 55.10 -7.80
N PRO A 104 -15.73 56.32 -7.34
CA PRO A 104 -15.14 56.54 -6.02
C PRO A 104 -16.26 56.79 -5.01
N SER A 105 -16.70 55.77 -4.27
CA SER A 105 -17.49 56.06 -3.05
C SER A 105 -17.53 54.89 -2.06
N THR A 106 -17.07 55.23 -0.86
CA THR A 106 -17.53 54.74 0.44
C THR A 106 -17.39 53.24 0.73
N ARG A 107 -16.37 52.97 1.55
CA ARG A 107 -16.14 51.73 2.29
C ARG A 107 -17.35 51.42 3.20
N SER A 108 -18.33 50.71 2.67
CA SER A 108 -19.39 50.04 3.44
C SER A 108 -19.19 48.54 3.27
N LEU A 109 -19.16 47.81 4.39
CA LEU A 109 -19.11 46.35 4.42
C LEU A 109 -20.50 45.83 4.01
N GLY A 110 -20.81 45.92 2.72
CA GLY A 110 -22.04 45.39 2.15
C GLY A 110 -22.05 43.87 2.29
N TYR A 111 -22.95 43.36 3.13
CA TYR A 111 -23.45 42.00 2.98
C TYR A 111 -24.31 41.99 1.72
N ASP A 112 -23.73 41.57 0.61
CA ASP A 112 -24.53 41.28 -0.58
C ASP A 112 -25.25 39.94 -0.34
N GLY A 113 -26.55 39.91 -0.63
CA GLY A 113 -27.38 38.72 -0.41
C GLY A 113 -26.84 37.52 -1.21
N PRO A 114 -27.26 36.29 -0.87
CA PRO A 114 -26.77 35.11 -1.56
C PRO A 114 -27.10 35.19 -3.06
N PHE A 115 -26.06 35.25 -3.89
CA PHE A 115 -26.19 35.36 -5.34
C PHE A 115 -26.50 33.98 -5.93
N GLU A 116 -27.56 33.87 -6.73
CA GLU A 116 -27.91 32.65 -7.45
C GLU A 116 -26.92 32.45 -8.61
N LEU A 117 -26.10 31.39 -8.55
CA LEU A 117 -25.24 31.04 -9.66
C LEU A 117 -26.07 30.48 -10.83
N SER A 118 -25.74 30.90 -12.05
CA SER A 118 -26.21 30.25 -13.28
C SER A 118 -25.87 28.76 -13.25
N ALA A 119 -26.75 27.93 -13.81
CA ALA A 119 -26.60 26.48 -13.82
C ALA A 119 -25.26 26.02 -14.45
N ASP A 120 -24.78 26.70 -15.50
CA ASP A 120 -23.48 26.42 -16.13
C ASP A 120 -22.31 26.65 -15.16
N THR A 121 -22.32 27.78 -14.46
CA THR A 121 -21.28 28.14 -13.48
C THR A 121 -21.29 27.18 -12.29
N GLY A 122 -22.46 26.82 -11.77
CA GLY A 122 -22.59 25.84 -10.69
C GLY A 122 -22.05 24.46 -11.07
N GLN A 123 -22.29 24.02 -12.31
CA GLN A 123 -21.80 22.75 -12.81
C GLN A 123 -20.27 22.75 -13.01
N ARG A 124 -19.68 23.86 -13.45
CA ARG A 124 -18.22 24.04 -13.54
C ARG A 124 -17.55 24.00 -12.17
N ILE A 125 -18.12 24.66 -11.16
CA ILE A 125 -17.60 24.63 -9.79
C ILE A 125 -17.63 23.20 -9.24
N LEU A 126 -18.70 22.45 -9.49
CA LEU A 126 -18.77 21.04 -9.05
C LEU A 126 -17.73 20.15 -9.75
N SER A 127 -17.42 20.37 -11.04
CA SER A 127 -16.29 19.68 -11.68
C SER A 127 -14.94 20.06 -11.08
N ILE A 128 -14.74 21.32 -10.69
CA ILE A 128 -13.51 21.74 -10.01
C ILE A 128 -13.41 21.07 -8.63
N ARG A 129 -14.53 21.02 -7.88
CA ARG A 129 -14.61 20.30 -6.59
C ARG A 129 -14.24 18.82 -6.74
N GLU A 130 -14.75 18.16 -7.78
CA GLU A 130 -14.44 16.76 -8.08
C GLU A 130 -12.93 16.56 -8.34
N GLY A 131 -12.31 17.44 -9.13
CA GLY A 131 -10.87 17.42 -9.37
C GLY A 131 -10.06 17.59 -8.09
N ILE A 132 -10.41 18.58 -7.26
CA ILE A 132 -9.75 18.85 -5.98
C ILE A 132 -9.87 17.65 -5.04
N ILE A 133 -11.06 17.03 -4.93
CA ILE A 133 -11.28 15.86 -4.08
C ILE A 133 -10.39 14.69 -4.53
N ARG A 134 -10.35 14.39 -5.83
CA ARG A 134 -9.50 13.32 -6.37
C ARG A 134 -8.02 13.59 -6.07
N ASP A 135 -7.57 14.82 -6.26
CA ASP A 135 -6.17 15.19 -6.03
C ASP A 135 -5.81 15.16 -4.54
N GLN A 136 -6.69 15.62 -3.65
CA GLN A 136 -6.53 15.48 -2.20
C GLN A 136 -6.42 14.01 -1.79
N GLN A 137 -7.28 13.15 -2.33
CA GLN A 137 -7.26 11.72 -1.99
C GLN A 137 -5.96 11.05 -2.47
N LYS A 138 -5.48 11.38 -3.67
CA LYS A 138 -4.16 10.92 -4.16
C LYS A 138 -3.02 11.37 -3.25
N LEU A 139 -3.04 12.62 -2.79
CA LEU A 139 -2.04 13.14 -1.86
C LEU A 139 -2.10 12.43 -0.50
N MET A 140 -3.31 12.18 0.04
CA MET A 140 -3.46 11.44 1.30
C MET A 140 -3.01 9.99 1.18
N TYR A 141 -3.33 9.33 0.06
CA TYR A 141 -2.84 7.99 -0.26
C TYR A 141 -1.31 7.99 -0.30
N LEU A 142 -0.69 8.90 -1.06
CA LEU A 142 0.77 8.97 -1.19
C LEU A 142 1.46 9.27 0.15
N GLN A 143 0.92 10.20 0.94
CA GLN A 143 1.44 10.48 2.29
C GLN A 143 1.33 9.26 3.21
N SER A 144 0.21 8.54 3.16
CA SER A 144 0.00 7.33 3.96
C SER A 144 0.93 6.21 3.53
N TYR A 145 1.11 6.02 2.22
CA TYR A 145 2.07 5.09 1.65
C TYR A 145 3.49 5.38 2.12
N ILE A 146 3.96 6.63 1.98
CA ILE A 146 5.31 7.02 2.42
C ILE A 146 5.50 6.79 3.92
N ARG A 147 4.52 7.19 4.76
CA ARG A 147 4.61 7.00 6.22
C ARG A 147 4.61 5.53 6.63
N GLN A 148 3.83 4.68 5.97
CA GLN A 148 3.68 3.28 6.36
C GLN A 148 4.74 2.35 5.75
N PHE A 149 5.24 2.67 4.55
CA PHE A 149 6.12 1.79 3.78
C PHE A 149 7.52 2.36 3.49
N CYS A 150 7.75 3.69 3.55
CA CYS A 150 9.06 4.28 3.26
C CYS A 150 9.77 4.86 4.49
N LEU A 151 9.03 5.30 5.51
CA LEU A 151 9.58 5.88 6.75
C LEU A 151 9.52 4.93 7.93
N LYS A 152 9.00 3.71 7.73
CA LYS A 152 8.87 2.69 8.77
C LYS A 152 10.06 1.73 8.78
N ASP A 153 11.25 2.29 8.55
CA ASP A 153 12.56 1.65 8.73
C ASP A 153 13.11 2.00 10.12
#